data_AF-A0AAW2SDH8-F1
#
_entry.id   AF-A0AAW2SDH8-F1
#
_cell.length_a   1.000
_cell.length_b   1.000
_cell.length_c   1.000
_cell.angle_alpha   90.00
_cell.angle_beta   90.00
_cell.angle_gamma   90.00
#
_symmetry.space_group_name_H-M   'P 1'
#
loop_
_entity.id
_entity.type
_entity.pdbx_description
1 polymer ?
#
loop_
_entity_poly.entity_id
_entity_poly.type
_entity_poly.pdbx_seq_one_letter_code
_entity_poly.pdbx_strand_id
1 'polypeptide(L)'
;MFPLGNNGQGPPPSPGYYPSSRIGSIGFNQGFRNLWGPQHQRLDQGALTIWLDRSSGSGFKSVNPYSSGFFVDDVPIRRYPRKSDATFPLRPMWVYGSIWDASSWATENGRYKADYNYQPFVGKYTNFKISGCNAYGSASCRPASGSPSPSGGLSSQQYAAMEWVQRNYKVYDYCRDPQRDHRLTPEC
;
A
#
# COMPACT_ATOMS: atom_id res chain seq x y z
N MET A 1 -4.21 -8.10 19.16
CA MET A 1 -3.04 -8.99 19.17
C MET A 1 -2.99 -9.58 17.77
N PHE A 2 -2.09 -9.11 16.89
CA PHE A 2 -1.91 -9.80 15.60
C PHE A 2 -1.65 -11.27 15.93
N PRO A 3 -2.42 -12.23 15.41
CA PRO A 3 -2.09 -13.62 15.63
C PRO A 3 -0.72 -13.82 14.98
N LEU A 4 0.30 -13.99 15.81
CA LEU A 4 1.55 -14.61 15.39
C LEU A 4 1.18 -16.07 15.10
N GLY A 5 0.57 -16.27 13.92
CA GLY A 5 0.23 -17.57 13.39
C GLY A 5 1.53 -18.31 13.16
N ASN A 6 1.91 -19.12 14.13
CA ASN A 6 3.02 -20.06 14.07
C ASN A 6 2.62 -21.26 13.20
N ASN A 7 2.17 -21.02 11.97
CA ASN A 7 2.10 -22.06 10.96
C ASN A 7 3.50 -22.16 10.37
N GLY A 8 4.23 -23.22 10.70
CA GLY A 8 5.61 -23.49 10.29
C GLY A 8 5.81 -23.69 8.78
N GLN A 9 5.28 -22.79 7.95
CA GLN A 9 5.56 -22.71 6.53
C GLN A 9 6.60 -21.60 6.34
N GLY A 10 7.69 -21.93 5.64
CA GLY A 10 8.80 -21.02 5.35
C GLY A 10 8.39 -19.80 4.52
N PRO A 11 9.32 -19.04 3.92
CA PRO A 11 8.97 -17.87 3.11
C PRO A 11 8.04 -18.25 1.93
N PRO A 12 7.26 -17.29 1.39
CA PRO A 12 6.51 -17.51 0.16
C PRO A 12 7.45 -17.97 -0.97
N PRO A 13 6.96 -18.76 -1.93
CA PRO A 13 7.75 -19.08 -3.11
C PRO A 13 8.10 -17.79 -3.87
N SER A 14 9.25 -17.82 -4.55
CA SER A 14 9.72 -16.68 -5.35
C SER A 14 8.67 -16.27 -6.40
N PRO A 15 8.33 -14.98 -6.52
CA PRO A 15 7.42 -14.48 -7.55
C PRO A 15 8.04 -14.52 -8.96
N GLY A 16 9.36 -14.75 -9.07
CA GLY A 16 10.10 -14.81 -10.34
C GLY A 16 10.30 -13.47 -11.05
N TYR A 17 9.67 -12.39 -10.56
CA TYR A 17 9.79 -11.04 -11.06
C TYR A 17 9.69 -10.05 -9.91
N TYR A 18 10.61 -9.07 -9.89
CA TYR A 18 10.74 -8.10 -8.80
C TYR A 18 10.61 -6.67 -9.36
N PRO A 19 9.38 -6.12 -9.47
CA PRO A 19 9.15 -4.77 -9.98
C PRO A 19 9.99 -3.70 -9.27
N SER A 20 10.22 -3.84 -7.96
CA SER A 20 10.96 -2.86 -7.16
C SER A 20 12.41 -2.71 -7.64
N SER A 21 13.03 -3.78 -8.13
CA SER A 21 14.42 -3.77 -8.64
C SER A 21 14.55 -3.06 -9.99
N ARG A 22 13.44 -2.86 -10.72
CA ARG A 22 13.43 -2.21 -12.04
C ARG A 22 13.11 -0.72 -11.99
N ILE A 23 12.74 -0.21 -10.82
CA ILE A 23 12.36 1.20 -10.64
C ILE A 23 13.45 1.88 -9.80
N GLY A 24 14.02 2.96 -10.32
CA GLY A 24 14.98 3.79 -9.59
C GLY A 24 14.35 4.39 -8.33
N SER A 25 15.12 4.45 -7.24
CA SER A 25 14.71 5.17 -6.05
C SER A 25 14.80 6.68 -6.27
N ILE A 26 13.84 7.44 -5.73
CA ILE A 26 13.83 8.90 -5.73
C ILE A 26 13.95 9.43 -4.32
N GLY A 27 14.46 10.66 -4.18
CA GLY A 27 14.44 11.38 -2.91
C GLY A 27 13.02 11.83 -2.55
N PHE A 28 12.71 11.94 -1.26
CA PHE A 28 11.39 12.36 -0.78
C PHE A 28 10.92 13.67 -1.46
N ASN A 29 11.75 14.72 -1.44
CA ASN A 29 11.41 16.03 -2.01
C ASN A 29 11.25 16.03 -3.54
N GLN A 30 11.69 14.98 -4.23
CA GLN A 30 11.48 14.85 -5.69
C GLN A 30 10.07 14.37 -6.01
N GLY A 31 9.48 13.53 -5.16
CA GLY A 31 8.18 12.90 -5.40
C GLY A 31 7.04 13.37 -4.51
N PHE A 32 7.38 13.94 -3.34
CA PHE A 32 6.44 14.17 -2.24
C PHE A 32 6.70 15.51 -1.54
N ARG A 33 5.69 15.94 -0.77
CA ARG A 33 5.74 17.09 0.13
C ARG A 33 4.95 16.78 1.40
N ASN A 34 5.26 17.47 2.50
CA ASN A 34 4.42 17.41 3.70
C ASN A 34 2.98 17.84 3.35
N LEU A 35 2.01 17.17 3.95
CA LEU A 35 0.59 17.49 3.83
C LEU A 35 0.07 18.12 5.12
N TRP A 36 0.47 17.59 6.27
CA TRP A 36 0.09 18.08 7.59
C TRP A 36 1.10 17.60 8.65
N GLY A 37 1.07 18.24 9.83
CA GLY A 37 2.02 17.94 10.92
C GLY A 37 3.49 18.11 10.53
N PRO A 38 3.91 19.25 9.95
CA PRO A 38 5.29 19.46 9.49
C PRO A 38 6.30 19.40 10.64
N GLN A 39 5.89 19.78 11.86
CA GLN A 39 6.73 19.67 13.06
C GLN A 39 7.02 18.20 13.44
N HIS A 40 6.23 17.25 12.92
CA HIS A 40 6.37 15.81 13.11
C HIS A 40 6.89 15.08 11.87
N GLN A 41 7.67 15.78 11.05
CA GLN A 41 8.30 15.24 9.87
C GLN A 41 9.77 15.67 9.82
N ARG A 42 10.67 14.69 9.63
CA ARG A 42 12.10 14.92 9.47
C ARG A 42 12.64 14.13 8.28
N LEU A 43 13.51 14.75 7.49
CA LEU A 43 14.19 14.11 6.37
C LEU A 43 15.69 14.10 6.65
N ASP A 44 16.26 12.91 6.85
CA ASP A 44 17.70 12.73 7.09
C ASP A 44 18.27 11.76 6.04
N GLN A 45 19.28 12.19 5.29
CA GLN A 45 20.01 11.34 4.33
C GLN A 45 19.09 10.54 3.36
N GLY A 46 17.95 11.13 2.95
CA GLY A 46 16.99 10.48 2.05
C GLY A 46 15.96 9.57 2.73
N ALA A 47 16.04 9.39 4.05
CA ALA A 47 15.04 8.71 4.86
C ALA A 47 14.07 9.71 5.48
N LEU A 48 12.77 9.52 5.22
CA LEU A 48 11.71 10.28 5.85
C LEU A 48 11.30 9.60 7.16
N THR A 49 11.31 10.36 8.24
CA THR A 49 10.74 9.98 9.53
C THR A 49 9.52 10.85 9.79
N ILE A 50 8.37 10.21 10.03
CA ILE A 50 7.16 10.87 10.53
C ILE A 50 6.76 10.22 11.86
N TRP A 51 6.16 10.96 12.78
CA TRP A 51 5.74 10.38 14.06
C TRP A 51 4.40 10.92 14.56
N LEU A 52 3.84 10.18 15.51
CA LEU A 52 2.64 10.48 16.24
C LEU A 52 2.94 10.54 17.74
N ASP A 53 2.51 11.61 18.37
CA ASP A 53 2.45 11.77 19.82
C ASP A 53 1.17 12.52 20.22
N ARG A 54 0.99 12.82 21.51
CA ARG A 54 -0.23 13.50 22.02
C ARG A 54 -0.55 14.82 21.33
N SER A 55 0.44 15.51 20.77
CA SER A 55 0.25 16.82 20.14
C SER A 55 -0.20 16.73 18.69
N SER A 56 0.31 15.75 17.92
CA SER A 56 -0.03 15.59 16.51
C SER A 56 0.48 14.27 15.93
N GLY A 57 -0.04 13.89 14.78
CA GLY A 57 0.61 12.96 13.85
C GLY A 57 1.32 13.71 12.72
N SER A 58 1.56 13.01 11.62
CA SER A 58 2.05 13.65 10.39
C SER A 58 1.67 12.85 9.16
N GLY A 59 1.67 13.52 8.01
CA GLY A 59 1.47 12.87 6.73
C GLY A 59 2.00 13.68 5.56
N PHE A 60 2.23 12.99 4.46
CA PHE A 60 2.77 13.52 3.23
C PHE A 60 1.91 13.09 2.03
N LYS A 61 2.08 13.82 0.92
CA LYS A 61 1.35 13.63 -0.32
C LYS A 61 2.32 13.72 -1.50
N SER A 62 2.06 12.99 -2.59
CA SER A 62 2.81 13.15 -3.83
C SER A 62 2.69 14.57 -4.40
N VAL A 63 3.70 15.00 -5.16
CA VAL A 63 3.69 16.31 -5.86
C VAL A 63 2.77 16.29 -7.08
N ASN A 64 2.61 15.12 -7.71
CA ASN A 64 1.73 14.91 -8.86
C ASN A 64 0.63 13.90 -8.56
N PRO A 65 -0.55 14.04 -9.21
CA PRO A 65 -1.49 12.95 -9.35
C PRO A 65 -1.04 12.00 -10.45
N TYR A 66 -1.31 10.72 -10.26
CA TYR A 66 -1.02 9.66 -11.22
C TYR A 66 -2.30 9.07 -11.77
N SER A 67 -2.25 8.59 -13.01
CA SER A 67 -3.32 7.81 -13.61
C SER A 67 -3.60 6.57 -12.76
N SER A 68 -4.85 6.11 -12.76
CA SER A 68 -5.26 4.91 -12.01
C SER A 68 -4.36 3.71 -12.37
N GLY A 69 -3.75 3.10 -11.36
CA GLY A 69 -2.81 2.00 -11.56
C GLY A 69 -2.45 1.31 -10.23
N PHE A 70 -1.97 0.07 -10.34
CA PHE A 70 -1.64 -0.78 -9.20
C PHE A 70 -0.31 -0.38 -8.55
N PHE A 71 -0.26 -0.42 -7.23
CA PHE A 71 0.98 -0.44 -6.46
C PHE A 71 1.35 -1.90 -6.22
N VAL A 72 2.58 -2.30 -6.56
CA VAL A 72 3.00 -3.69 -6.57
C VAL A 72 4.19 -3.86 -5.64
N ASP A 73 3.98 -4.56 -4.53
CA ASP A 73 5.05 -5.21 -3.78
C ASP A 73 5.61 -6.36 -4.61
N ASP A 74 6.90 -6.69 -4.44
CA ASP A 74 7.53 -7.74 -5.24
C ASP A 74 6.81 -9.09 -5.13
N VAL A 75 6.24 -9.40 -3.96
CA VAL A 75 5.33 -10.52 -3.77
C VAL A 75 3.89 -9.98 -3.78
N PRO A 76 3.09 -10.28 -4.81
CA PRO A 76 1.69 -9.85 -4.82
C PRO A 76 0.92 -10.52 -3.69
N ILE A 77 0.18 -9.75 -2.90
CA ILE A 77 -0.67 -10.28 -1.81
C ILE A 77 -2.17 -10.22 -2.16
N ARG A 78 -2.55 -9.35 -3.09
CA ARG A 78 -3.92 -9.18 -3.58
C ARG A 78 -3.91 -8.62 -5.00
N ARG A 79 -4.81 -9.14 -5.85
CA ARG A 79 -5.15 -8.56 -7.15
C ARG A 79 -6.62 -8.17 -7.15
N TYR A 80 -6.91 -6.95 -7.59
CA TYR A 80 -8.26 -6.44 -7.75
C TYR A 80 -8.52 -6.14 -9.23
N PRO A 81 -9.07 -7.07 -10.03
CA PRO A 81 -9.31 -6.83 -11.44
C PRO A 81 -10.46 -5.84 -11.65
N ARG A 82 -10.39 -5.03 -12.71
CA ARG A 82 -11.54 -4.24 -13.17
C ARG A 82 -12.61 -5.19 -13.71
N LYS A 83 -13.65 -5.44 -12.90
CA LYS A 83 -14.87 -6.15 -13.34
C LYS A 83 -15.93 -5.18 -13.91
N SER A 84 -16.01 -3.96 -13.37
CA SER A 84 -16.86 -2.89 -13.91
C SER A 84 -16.28 -1.51 -13.57
N ASP A 85 -16.81 -0.47 -14.21
CA ASP A 85 -16.39 0.92 -13.99
C ASP A 85 -16.88 1.46 -12.65
N ALA A 86 -17.99 0.91 -12.16
CA ALA A 86 -18.56 1.28 -10.86
C ALA A 86 -17.73 0.75 -9.68
N THR A 87 -17.00 -0.36 -9.86
CA THR A 87 -16.21 -0.98 -8.79
C THR A 87 -14.72 -0.69 -8.88
N PHE A 88 -14.25 -0.04 -9.96
CA PHE A 88 -12.81 0.18 -10.18
C PHE A 88 -12.43 1.67 -10.18
N PRO A 89 -11.32 2.06 -9.52
CA PRO A 89 -10.88 3.45 -9.53
C PRO A 89 -10.38 3.85 -10.93
N LEU A 90 -11.09 4.77 -11.58
CA LEU A 90 -10.75 5.28 -12.93
C LEU A 90 -10.31 6.74 -12.97
N ARG A 91 -10.26 7.40 -11.81
CA ARG A 91 -9.89 8.81 -11.69
C ARG A 91 -8.42 8.95 -11.24
N PRO A 92 -7.75 10.06 -11.60
CA PRO A 92 -6.42 10.35 -11.09
C PRO A 92 -6.33 10.27 -9.56
N MET A 93 -5.25 9.68 -9.07
CA MET A 93 -5.01 9.46 -7.65
C MET A 93 -3.70 10.10 -7.19
N TRP A 94 -3.68 10.53 -5.95
CA TRP A 94 -2.47 10.99 -5.28
C TRP A 94 -1.95 9.88 -4.36
N VAL A 95 -0.64 9.84 -4.18
CA VAL A 95 -0.02 8.92 -3.22
C VAL A 95 0.08 9.65 -1.88
N TYR A 96 -0.23 8.93 -0.79
CA TYR A 96 -0.17 9.46 0.56
C TYR A 96 0.56 8.48 1.49
N GLY A 97 1.17 9.01 2.54
CA GLY A 97 1.62 8.23 3.69
C GLY A 97 1.40 9.05 4.95
N SER A 98 1.04 8.39 6.04
CA SER A 98 0.70 9.07 7.28
C SER A 98 0.80 8.14 8.47
N ILE A 99 1.02 8.73 9.64
CA ILE A 99 0.83 8.10 10.94
C ILE A 99 -0.17 8.93 11.75
N TRP A 100 -1.22 8.27 12.24
CA TRP A 100 -2.36 8.94 12.87
C TRP A 100 -3.07 8.01 13.87
N ASP A 101 -3.84 8.61 14.77
CA ASP A 101 -4.57 7.87 15.80
C ASP A 101 -5.91 7.33 15.28
N ALA A 102 -5.95 6.01 15.09
CA ALA A 102 -7.12 5.27 14.65
C ALA A 102 -7.74 4.42 15.79
N SER A 103 -7.64 4.88 17.04
CA SER A 103 -8.10 4.15 18.25
C SER A 103 -9.55 3.67 18.20
N SER A 104 -10.41 4.32 17.40
CA SER A 104 -11.81 3.92 17.27
C SER A 104 -12.01 2.58 16.54
N TRP A 105 -11.03 2.08 15.79
CA TRP A 105 -11.20 0.84 15.01
C TRP A 105 -9.93 0.01 14.80
N ALA A 106 -8.73 0.59 14.81
CA ALA A 106 -7.52 -0.06 14.27
C ALA A 106 -7.11 -1.36 14.97
N THR A 107 -7.23 -1.43 16.29
CA THR A 107 -6.80 -2.61 17.06
C THR A 107 -8.01 -3.29 17.67
N GLU A 108 -8.33 -4.49 17.16
CA GLU A 108 -9.43 -5.34 17.66
C GLU A 108 -10.78 -4.61 17.66
N ASN A 109 -11.13 -3.98 16.53
CA ASN A 109 -12.33 -3.15 16.37
C ASN A 109 -12.43 -2.01 17.42
N GLY A 110 -11.28 -1.43 17.79
CA GLY A 110 -11.20 -0.33 18.75
C GLY A 110 -11.18 -0.74 20.22
N ARG A 111 -11.06 -2.05 20.53
CA ARG A 111 -10.94 -2.55 21.90
C ARG A 111 -9.69 -2.02 22.60
N TYR A 112 -8.57 -1.93 21.86
CA TYR A 112 -7.32 -1.39 22.39
C TYR A 112 -7.02 -0.04 21.72
N LYS A 113 -6.91 1.00 22.54
CA LYS A 113 -6.66 2.38 22.10
C LYS A 113 -5.17 2.70 22.17
N ALA A 114 -4.74 3.74 21.45
CA ALA A 114 -3.38 4.25 21.52
C ALA A 114 -3.08 4.70 22.96
N ASP A 115 -2.07 4.08 23.57
CA ASP A 115 -1.53 4.53 24.85
C ASP A 115 -0.32 5.42 24.60
N TYR A 116 -0.54 6.72 24.70
CA TYR A 116 0.48 7.73 24.48
C TYR A 116 1.55 7.81 25.58
N ASN A 117 1.51 6.96 26.60
CA ASN A 117 2.67 6.78 27.46
C ASN A 117 3.84 6.09 26.73
N TYR A 118 3.56 5.41 25.60
CA TYR A 118 4.57 4.80 24.73
C TYR A 118 4.99 5.70 23.56
N GLN A 119 4.63 6.99 23.59
CA GLN A 119 5.00 7.92 22.53
C GLN A 119 6.52 8.20 22.53
N PRO A 120 7.11 8.60 21.38
CA PRO A 120 6.47 8.75 20.07
C PRO A 120 6.32 7.44 19.30
N PHE A 121 5.23 7.31 18.54
CA PHE A 121 5.07 6.25 17.54
C PHE A 121 5.68 6.72 16.22
N VAL A 122 6.64 5.97 15.66
CA VAL A 122 7.46 6.46 14.54
C VAL A 122 7.29 5.59 13.30
N GLY A 123 7.01 6.22 12.16
CA GLY A 123 7.07 5.62 10.83
C GLY A 123 8.30 6.10 10.06
N LYS A 124 9.07 5.17 9.49
CA LYS A 124 10.23 5.48 8.64
C LYS A 124 10.00 4.99 7.22
N TYR A 125 10.25 5.85 6.25
CA TYR A 125 10.09 5.59 4.82
C TYR A 125 11.41 5.89 4.12
N THR A 126 11.90 4.94 3.33
CA THR A 126 13.11 5.07 2.52
C THR A 126 12.85 4.47 1.15
N ASN A 127 13.81 4.62 0.22
CA ASN A 127 13.76 3.96 -1.09
C ASN A 127 12.44 4.21 -1.84
N PHE A 128 11.98 5.46 -1.84
CA PHE A 128 10.75 5.83 -2.53
C PHE A 128 10.85 5.47 -4.00
N LYS A 129 9.85 4.73 -4.51
CA LYS A 129 9.77 4.32 -5.92
C LYS A 129 8.42 4.75 -6.45
N ILE A 130 8.43 5.59 -7.49
CA ILE A 130 7.22 5.95 -8.22
C ILE A 130 7.48 5.76 -9.70
N SER A 131 6.71 4.87 -10.32
CA SER A 131 6.74 4.66 -11.77
C SER A 131 5.32 4.58 -12.32
N GLY A 132 4.62 5.71 -12.17
CA GLY A 132 3.28 5.93 -12.69
C GLY A 132 3.27 7.10 -13.66
N CYS A 133 2.26 7.15 -14.52
CA CYS A 133 2.07 8.27 -15.43
C CYS A 133 1.34 9.41 -14.74
N ASN A 134 1.95 10.60 -14.76
CA ASN A 134 1.28 11.82 -14.34
C ASN A 134 -0.04 11.96 -15.10
N ALA A 135 -1.13 12.19 -14.39
CA ALA A 135 -2.47 12.30 -14.98
C ALA A 135 -2.62 13.45 -16.01
N TYR A 136 -1.75 14.46 -15.91
CA TYR A 136 -1.68 15.60 -16.83
C TYR A 136 -0.38 15.63 -17.64
N GLY A 137 0.34 14.50 -17.67
CA GLY A 137 1.57 14.34 -18.42
C GLY A 137 1.33 13.89 -19.86
N SER A 138 2.41 13.47 -20.52
CA SER A 138 2.35 12.96 -21.89
C SER A 138 1.47 11.72 -22.02
N ALA A 139 0.63 11.69 -23.06
CA ALA A 139 -0.16 10.52 -23.45
C ALA A 139 0.70 9.31 -23.88
N SER A 140 1.98 9.54 -24.23
CA SER A 140 2.92 8.46 -24.57
C SER A 140 3.44 7.70 -23.34
N CYS A 141 3.21 8.21 -22.13
CA CYS A 141 3.66 7.56 -20.92
C CYS A 141 3.02 6.19 -20.75
N ARG A 142 3.84 5.21 -20.33
CA ARG A 142 3.39 3.88 -19.92
C ARG A 142 3.87 3.63 -18.48
N PRO A 143 2.98 3.19 -17.56
CA PRO A 143 3.41 2.86 -16.21
C PRO A 143 4.36 1.66 -16.22
N ALA A 144 5.19 1.52 -15.19
CA ALA A 144 6.02 0.32 -15.06
C ALA A 144 5.16 -0.94 -14.99
N SER A 145 5.64 -2.01 -15.61
CA SER A 145 4.99 -3.31 -15.50
C SER A 145 5.25 -3.94 -14.13
N GLY A 146 4.18 -4.35 -13.46
CA GLY A 146 4.26 -5.15 -12.24
C GLY A 146 4.46 -6.65 -12.49
N SER A 147 4.50 -7.08 -13.75
CA SER A 147 4.59 -8.49 -14.14
C SER A 147 5.45 -8.67 -15.39
N PRO A 148 6.12 -9.82 -15.57
CA PRO A 148 6.75 -10.14 -16.84
C PRO A 148 5.71 -10.53 -17.91
N SER A 149 4.43 -10.70 -17.55
CA SER A 149 3.39 -11.10 -18.49
C SER A 149 3.06 -9.99 -19.50
N PRO A 150 3.13 -10.26 -20.82
CA PRO A 150 2.77 -9.28 -21.85
C PRO A 150 1.29 -8.89 -21.84
N SER A 151 0.42 -9.72 -21.27
CA SER A 151 -1.04 -9.50 -21.26
C SER A 151 -1.53 -8.57 -20.15
N GLY A 152 -0.63 -8.01 -19.34
CA GLY A 152 -0.99 -7.10 -18.24
C GLY A 152 -1.59 -7.79 -16.99
N GLY A 153 -1.53 -9.13 -16.93
CA GLY A 153 -1.86 -9.94 -15.76
C GLY A 153 -0.62 -10.31 -14.94
N LEU A 154 -0.80 -11.02 -13.81
CA LEU A 154 0.30 -11.64 -13.08
C LEU A 154 0.79 -12.91 -13.80
N SER A 155 2.05 -13.27 -13.63
CA SER A 155 2.58 -14.57 -14.07
C SER A 155 2.05 -15.71 -13.20
N SER A 156 2.18 -16.96 -13.66
CA SER A 156 1.82 -18.14 -12.87
C SER A 156 2.58 -18.21 -11.54
N GLN A 157 3.86 -17.85 -11.53
CA GLN A 157 4.68 -17.79 -10.31
C GLN A 157 4.20 -16.70 -9.35
N GLN A 158 3.83 -15.54 -9.87
CA GLN A 158 3.25 -14.45 -9.08
C GLN A 158 1.90 -14.85 -8.46
N TYR A 159 1.04 -15.58 -9.20
CA TYR A 159 -0.20 -16.13 -8.66
C TYR A 159 0.06 -17.17 -7.57
N ALA A 160 0.99 -18.10 -7.76
CA ALA A 160 1.34 -19.11 -6.76
C ALA A 160 1.86 -18.47 -5.45
N ALA A 161 2.71 -17.44 -5.56
CA ALA A 161 3.16 -16.69 -4.39
C ALA A 161 2.02 -15.98 -3.67
N MET A 162 1.12 -15.34 -4.42
CA MET A 162 -0.06 -14.67 -3.87
C MET A 162 -1.01 -15.65 -3.17
N GLU A 163 -1.28 -16.81 -3.77
CA GLU A 163 -2.12 -17.85 -3.18
C GLU A 163 -1.52 -18.40 -1.90
N TRP A 164 -0.19 -18.60 -1.86
CA TRP A 164 0.50 -19.01 -0.65
C TRP A 164 0.35 -17.98 0.47
N VAL A 165 0.52 -16.69 0.18
CA VAL A 165 0.33 -15.62 1.17
C VAL A 165 -1.11 -15.59 1.66
N GLN A 166 -2.08 -15.67 0.74
CA GLN A 166 -3.49 -15.64 1.10
C GLN A 166 -3.92 -16.87 1.91
N ARG A 167 -3.34 -18.04 1.66
CA ARG A 167 -3.62 -19.26 2.42
C ARG A 167 -3.09 -19.19 3.85
N ASN A 168 -1.94 -18.56 4.05
CA ASN A 168 -1.22 -18.61 5.32
C ASN A 168 -1.41 -17.37 6.20
N TYR A 169 -1.65 -16.19 5.61
CA TYR A 169 -1.64 -14.90 6.33
C TYR A 169 -2.91 -14.08 6.16
N LYS A 170 -3.85 -14.46 5.29
CA LYS A 170 -5.11 -13.72 5.15
C LYS A 170 -6.03 -14.00 6.33
N VAL A 171 -6.24 -12.98 7.16
CA VAL A 171 -7.11 -13.04 8.34
C VAL A 171 -8.51 -12.46 8.09
N TYR A 172 -8.70 -11.70 7.01
CA TYR A 172 -9.99 -11.11 6.65
C TYR A 172 -10.14 -11.01 5.13
N ASP A 173 -11.35 -11.27 4.64
CA ASP A 173 -11.74 -11.14 3.24
C ASP A 173 -13.21 -10.73 3.17
N TYR A 174 -13.48 -9.49 2.77
CA TYR A 174 -14.83 -8.94 2.72
C TYR A 174 -15.77 -9.69 1.76
N CYS A 175 -15.24 -10.37 0.74
CA CYS A 175 -16.06 -11.21 -0.15
C CYS A 175 -16.52 -12.52 0.51
N ARG A 176 -15.93 -12.89 1.65
CA ARG A 176 -16.28 -14.10 2.42
C ARG A 176 -16.94 -13.78 3.76
N ASP A 177 -17.17 -12.50 4.06
CA ASP A 177 -17.77 -12.03 5.29
C ASP A 177 -19.30 -12.06 5.18
N PRO A 178 -20.01 -13.01 5.82
CA PRO A 178 -21.45 -13.18 5.66
C PRO A 178 -22.26 -12.02 6.28
N GLN A 179 -21.63 -11.15 7.07
CA GLN A 179 -22.28 -9.97 7.66
C GLN A 179 -22.34 -8.78 6.68
N ARG A 180 -21.65 -8.87 5.54
CA ARG A 180 -21.63 -7.80 4.53
C ARG A 180 -22.78 -7.99 3.54
N ASP A 181 -23.41 -6.89 3.15
CA ASP A 181 -24.30 -6.90 1.98
C ASP A 181 -23.47 -6.90 0.69
N HIS A 182 -23.29 -8.08 0.10
CA HIS A 182 -22.52 -8.26 -1.13
C HIS A 182 -23.19 -7.65 -2.37
N ARG A 183 -24.45 -7.19 -2.29
CA ARG A 183 -25.08 -6.43 -3.38
C ARG A 183 -24.38 -5.09 -3.61
N LEU A 184 -23.74 -4.54 -2.58
CA LEU A 184 -22.96 -3.30 -2.65
C LEU A 184 -21.53 -3.52 -3.18
N THR A 185 -21.08 -4.77 -3.25
CA THR A 185 -19.75 -5.15 -3.75
C THR A 185 -19.87 -6.29 -4.77
N PRO A 186 -20.47 -6.03 -5.95
CA PRO A 186 -20.77 -7.04 -6.96
C PRO A 186 -19.52 -7.57 -7.68
N GLU A 187 -18.33 -7.07 -7.36
CA GLU A 187 -17.07 -7.59 -7.87
C GLU A 187 -16.54 -8.80 -7.11
N CYS A 188 -17.15 -9.15 -5.98
CA CYS A 188 -17.08 -10.52 -5.48
C CYS A 188 -17.82 -11.39 -6.53
#